data_AF-A0AAV6YYX0-F1
#
_entry.id   AF-A0AAV6YYX0-F1
#
_cell.length_a   1.000
_cell.length_b   1.000
_cell.length_c   1.000
_cell.angle_alpha   90.00
_cell.angle_beta   90.00
_cell.angle_gamma   90.00
#
_symmetry.space_group_name_H-M   'P 1'
#
loop_
_entity.id
_entity.type
_entity.pdbx_description
1 polymer ?
#
loop_
_entity_poly.entity_id
_entity_poly.type
_entity_poly.pdbx_seq_one_letter_code
_entity_poly.pdbx_strand_id
1 'polypeptide(L)'
;MPLRSTFSLHEEEEEPDPLVFAEQPSVKLCCQLCCSVFKDPVITTCGHTFCRRCALTSEKCPVDNAKLTVVVNNIAVAEQIGELFIHCKYGCRPCANGKPTTYEVDPHGCPFTIKLSARKDHESSCDYRPVRCPNNPSCPPLLKMNLEAHLKECEHIKCPHSKYGCTFIGNQDTYETHLETCKFEGLKEFLQQTDDRFHEMQVAMTQKDQEIAFLRSMLGKLSEKIDQLEKNLELKF
;
A
#
# COMPACT_ATOMS: atom_id res chain seq x y z
N MET A 1 22.32 -8.65 26.03
CA MET A 1 21.83 -9.20 24.75
C MET A 1 20.84 -8.22 24.17
N PRO A 2 21.21 -7.43 23.15
CA PRO A 2 20.29 -6.50 22.54
C PRO A 2 19.46 -7.23 21.49
N LEU A 3 18.12 -7.15 21.60
CA LEU A 3 17.21 -7.59 20.57
C LEU A 3 17.37 -6.65 19.37
N ARG A 4 17.94 -7.20 18.30
CA ARG A 4 18.11 -6.58 17.00
C ARG A 4 16.70 -6.38 16.41
N SER A 5 16.15 -5.18 16.55
CA SER A 5 15.06 -4.72 15.70
C SER A 5 15.65 -4.45 14.32
N THR A 6 15.77 -5.49 13.50
CA THR A 6 15.90 -5.34 12.07
C THR A 6 14.50 -5.35 11.48
N PHE A 7 13.76 -4.26 11.69
CA PHE A 7 12.75 -3.87 10.72
C PHE A 7 13.53 -3.29 9.54
N SER A 8 14.14 -4.20 8.78
CA SER A 8 14.66 -3.89 7.46
C SER A 8 13.42 -3.60 6.64
N LEU A 9 13.10 -2.32 6.49
CA LEU A 9 12.30 -1.84 5.37
C LEU A 9 13.07 -2.29 4.13
N HIS A 10 12.86 -3.53 3.71
CA HIS A 10 12.86 -3.79 2.30
C HIS A 10 11.80 -2.83 1.79
N GLU A 11 12.26 -1.77 1.11
CA GLU A 11 11.50 -1.22 0.01
C GLU A 11 11.20 -2.42 -0.88
N GLU A 12 10.08 -3.10 -0.60
CA GLU A 12 9.45 -3.99 -1.56
C GLU A 12 9.28 -3.08 -2.78
N GLU A 13 10.12 -3.29 -3.80
CA GLU A 13 9.87 -2.74 -5.12
C GLU A 13 8.44 -3.16 -5.44
N GLU A 14 7.47 -2.24 -5.29
CA GLU A 14 6.06 -2.53 -5.52
C GLU A 14 5.97 -3.10 -6.93
N GLU A 15 5.81 -4.41 -7.04
CA GLU A 15 5.65 -5.06 -8.34
C GLU A 15 4.47 -4.35 -9.02
N PRO A 16 4.65 -3.86 -10.25
CA PRO A 16 3.62 -3.06 -10.89
C PRO A 16 2.33 -3.89 -10.98
N ASP A 17 1.24 -3.32 -10.45
CA ASP A 17 -0.09 -3.96 -10.48
C ASP A 17 -0.38 -4.48 -11.90
N PRO A 18 -0.87 -5.73 -12.03
CA PRO A 18 -1.18 -6.30 -13.34
C PRO A 18 -2.17 -5.42 -14.10
N LEU A 19 -1.86 -5.17 -15.37
CA LEU A 19 -2.70 -4.42 -16.28
C LEU A 19 -2.89 -5.24 -17.56
N VAL A 20 -3.94 -6.06 -17.54
CA VAL A 20 -4.37 -6.86 -18.68
C VAL A 20 -5.69 -6.26 -19.19
N PHE A 21 -5.66 -5.71 -20.40
CA PHE A 21 -6.87 -5.20 -21.05
C PHE A 21 -7.68 -6.36 -21.62
N ALA A 22 -9.01 -6.31 -21.51
CA ALA A 22 -9.88 -7.33 -22.09
C ALA A 22 -9.94 -7.25 -23.61
N GLU A 23 -9.77 -6.05 -24.16
CA GLU A 23 -9.65 -5.79 -25.58
C GLU A 23 -8.39 -4.97 -25.85
N GLN A 24 -7.81 -5.11 -27.05
CA GLN A 24 -6.64 -4.34 -27.42
C GLN A 24 -6.97 -2.84 -27.44
N PRO A 25 -6.29 -2.00 -26.64
CA PRO A 25 -6.54 -0.57 -26.64
C PRO A 25 -6.20 0.05 -28.00
N SER A 26 -6.96 1.06 -28.40
CA SER A 26 -6.69 1.82 -29.63
C SER A 26 -5.31 2.46 -29.58
N VAL A 27 -4.56 2.39 -30.68
CA VAL A 27 -3.25 3.05 -30.84
C VAL A 27 -3.30 4.56 -30.59
N LYS A 28 -4.47 5.18 -30.70
CA LYS A 28 -4.69 6.60 -30.39
C LYS A 28 -4.55 6.92 -28.89
N LEU A 29 -4.71 5.90 -28.03
CA LEU A 29 -4.54 5.99 -26.58
C LEU A 29 -3.13 5.56 -26.14
N CYS A 30 -2.20 5.36 -27.08
CA CYS A 30 -0.84 4.97 -26.80
C CYS A 30 0.14 6.14 -26.93
N CYS A 31 1.10 6.17 -26.01
CA CYS A 31 2.19 7.12 -25.97
C CYS A 31 3.26 6.79 -27.01
N GLN A 32 3.65 7.76 -27.83
CA GLN A 32 4.68 7.57 -28.87
C GLN A 32 6.11 7.47 -28.32
N LEU A 33 6.33 7.72 -27.01
CA LEU A 33 7.64 7.60 -26.37
C LEU A 33 7.87 6.21 -25.76
N CYS A 34 6.86 5.62 -25.14
CA CYS A 34 6.97 4.28 -24.52
C CYS A 34 6.19 3.18 -25.26
N CYS A 35 5.45 3.54 -26.31
CA CYS A 35 4.62 2.64 -27.12
C CYS A 35 3.54 1.87 -26.33
N SER A 36 3.17 2.35 -25.14
CA SER A 36 2.15 1.76 -24.27
C SER A 36 0.99 2.74 -24.06
N VAL A 37 -0.16 2.24 -23.57
CA VAL A 37 -1.29 3.09 -23.16
C VAL A 37 -0.81 4.20 -22.22
N PHE A 38 -1.32 5.42 -22.38
CA PHE A 38 -0.85 6.54 -21.58
C PHE A 38 -1.03 6.29 -20.08
N LYS A 39 0.04 6.54 -19.30
CA LYS A 39 0.00 6.62 -17.84
C LYS A 39 0.16 8.09 -17.44
N ASP A 40 -0.85 8.63 -16.78
CA ASP A 40 -0.95 10.05 -16.42
C ASP A 40 -0.70 10.95 -17.65
N PRO A 41 -1.59 10.94 -18.67
CA PRO A 41 -1.38 11.68 -19.91
C PRO A 41 -1.27 13.19 -19.64
N VAL A 42 -0.29 13.83 -20.27
CA VAL A 42 -0.03 15.27 -20.17
C VAL A 42 0.11 15.87 -21.58
N ILE A 43 -0.34 17.11 -21.73
CA ILE A 43 -0.16 17.91 -22.94
C ILE A 43 1.12 18.73 -22.77
N THR A 44 1.97 18.72 -23.78
CA THR A 44 3.20 19.52 -23.81
C THR A 44 3.03 20.82 -24.58
N THR A 45 4.04 21.68 -24.53
CA THR A 45 4.06 22.99 -25.22
C THR A 45 3.86 22.91 -26.73
N CYS A 46 4.19 21.78 -27.37
CA CYS A 46 3.93 21.56 -28.79
C CYS A 46 2.52 20.99 -29.09
N GLY A 47 1.69 20.79 -28.07
CA GLY A 47 0.30 20.32 -28.21
C GLY A 47 0.15 18.79 -28.25
N HIS A 48 1.24 18.03 -28.31
CA HIS A 48 1.22 16.58 -28.28
C HIS A 48 1.01 16.02 -26.86
N THR A 49 0.40 14.83 -26.78
CA THR A 49 0.14 14.14 -25.51
C THR A 49 1.11 12.99 -25.29
N PHE A 50 1.66 12.89 -24.07
CA PHE A 50 2.60 11.84 -23.64
C PHE A 50 2.29 11.39 -22.20
N CYS A 51 2.83 10.26 -21.76
CA CYS A 51 2.83 9.93 -20.33
C CYS A 51 3.63 10.98 -19.56
N ARG A 52 3.21 11.36 -18.35
CA ARG A 52 3.96 12.32 -17.52
C ARG A 52 5.44 11.95 -17.39
N ARG A 53 5.73 10.70 -17.03
CA ARG A 53 7.12 10.23 -16.87
C ARG A 53 7.91 10.34 -18.18
N CYS A 54 7.32 9.94 -19.31
CA CYS A 54 7.97 10.04 -20.61
C CYS A 54 8.28 11.49 -21.00
N ALA A 55 7.34 12.41 -20.81
CA ALA A 55 7.53 13.82 -21.12
C ALA A 55 8.62 14.49 -20.25
N LEU A 56 8.83 14.01 -19.02
CA LEU A 56 9.85 14.53 -18.11
C LEU A 56 11.24 13.93 -18.34
N THR A 57 11.31 12.69 -18.85
CA THR A 57 12.58 12.00 -19.12
C THR A 57 13.12 12.30 -20.52
N SER A 58 12.25 12.61 -21.49
CA SER A 58 12.66 12.93 -22.86
C SER A 58 12.82 14.44 -23.04
N GLU A 59 13.88 14.87 -23.74
CA GLU A 59 14.12 16.30 -23.98
C GLU A 59 13.33 16.84 -25.18
N LYS A 60 13.06 16.00 -26.18
CA LYS A 60 12.46 16.39 -27.46
C LYS A 60 11.27 15.53 -27.84
N CYS A 61 10.29 16.16 -28.47
CA CYS A 61 9.10 15.52 -28.98
C CYS A 61 9.44 14.63 -30.19
N PRO A 62 9.03 13.35 -30.22
CA PRO A 62 9.31 12.47 -31.34
C PRO A 62 8.51 12.82 -32.62
N VAL A 63 7.50 13.70 -32.52
CA VAL A 63 6.64 14.07 -33.65
C VAL A 63 7.16 15.30 -34.41
N ASP A 64 7.62 16.31 -33.69
CA ASP A 64 8.00 17.63 -34.25
C ASP A 64 9.36 18.14 -33.76
N ASN A 65 10.08 17.35 -32.96
CA ASN A 65 11.41 17.66 -32.40
C ASN A 65 11.45 18.91 -31.48
N ALA A 66 10.29 19.43 -31.06
CA ALA A 66 10.22 20.54 -30.12
C ALA A 66 10.66 20.12 -28.71
N LYS A 67 11.18 21.07 -27.93
CA LYS A 67 11.54 20.83 -26.52
C LYS A 67 10.29 20.45 -25.72
N LEU A 68 10.33 19.32 -25.01
CA LEU A 68 9.22 18.86 -24.20
C LEU A 68 9.19 19.63 -22.87
N THR A 69 8.09 20.35 -22.67
CA THR A 69 7.74 20.94 -21.38
C THR A 69 6.29 20.60 -21.09
N VAL A 70 6.01 20.06 -19.91
CA VAL A 70 4.64 19.72 -19.47
C VAL A 70 3.86 21.00 -19.20
N VAL A 71 2.66 21.10 -19.76
CA VAL A 71 1.77 22.26 -19.58
C VAL A 71 0.62 21.90 -18.66
N VAL A 72 -0.14 20.87 -19.01
CA VAL A 72 -1.34 20.45 -18.27
C VAL A 72 -1.54 18.94 -18.34
N ASN A 73 -2.34 18.43 -17.41
CA ASN A 73 -2.83 17.05 -17.46
C ASN A 73 -3.92 16.95 -18.51
N ASN A 74 -3.87 15.92 -19.34
CA ASN A 74 -4.91 15.66 -20.33
C ASN A 74 -6.03 14.82 -19.69
N ILE A 75 -6.90 15.49 -18.92
CA ILE A 75 -7.99 14.83 -18.18
C ILE A 75 -8.91 14.04 -19.12
N ALA A 76 -9.26 14.60 -20.28
CA ALA A 76 -10.13 13.92 -21.25
C ALA A 76 -9.54 12.59 -21.76
N VAL A 77 -8.23 12.55 -22.05
CA VAL A 77 -7.57 11.29 -22.44
C VAL A 77 -7.48 10.33 -21.26
N ALA A 78 -7.26 10.82 -20.04
CA ALA A 78 -7.28 9.98 -18.83
C ALA A 78 -8.66 9.35 -18.59
N GLU A 79 -9.75 10.08 -18.80
CA GLU A 79 -11.13 9.57 -18.70
C GLU A 79 -11.40 8.50 -19.75
N GLN A 80 -11.01 8.72 -21.02
CA GLN A 80 -11.15 7.70 -22.07
C GLN A 80 -10.40 6.42 -21.75
N ILE A 81 -9.20 6.53 -21.17
CA ILE A 81 -8.42 5.38 -20.71
C ILE A 81 -9.10 4.71 -19.51
N GLY A 82 -9.70 5.49 -18.62
CA GLY A 82 -10.49 5.00 -17.49
C GLY A 82 -11.70 4.15 -17.91
N GLU A 83 -12.29 4.43 -19.07
CA GLU A 83 -13.41 3.66 -19.64
C GLU A 83 -12.98 2.33 -20.29
N LEU A 84 -11.68 2.09 -20.48
CA LEU A 84 -11.20 0.83 -21.01
C LEU A 84 -11.44 -0.31 -20.02
N PHE A 85 -11.82 -1.46 -20.58
CA PHE A 85 -12.07 -2.68 -19.83
C PHE A 85 -10.77 -3.46 -19.57
N ILE A 86 -10.57 -3.84 -18.32
CA ILE A 86 -9.41 -4.57 -17.81
C ILE A 86 -9.86 -5.78 -16.99
N HIS A 87 -9.01 -6.79 -16.93
CA HIS A 87 -9.17 -7.88 -15.97
C HIS A 87 -8.80 -7.39 -14.56
N CYS A 88 -9.55 -7.85 -13.56
CA CYS A 88 -9.20 -7.65 -12.16
C CYS A 88 -7.80 -8.22 -11.87
N LYS A 89 -7.02 -7.58 -10.99
CA LYS A 89 -5.69 -8.09 -10.59
C LYS A 89 -5.73 -9.48 -9.96
N TYR A 90 -6.79 -9.80 -9.23
CA TYR A 90 -7.01 -11.13 -8.65
C TYR A 90 -7.50 -12.16 -9.69
N GLY A 91 -7.71 -11.74 -10.94
CA GLY A 91 -7.97 -12.57 -12.11
C GLY A 91 -6.79 -12.66 -13.06
N CYS A 92 -5.61 -12.20 -12.64
CA CYS A 92 -4.40 -12.18 -13.44
C CYS A 92 -3.29 -12.96 -12.73
N ARG A 93 -2.38 -13.55 -13.50
CA ARG A 93 -1.17 -14.19 -13.01
C ARG A 93 0.04 -13.82 -13.86
N PRO A 94 1.27 -13.87 -13.32
CA PRO A 94 2.48 -13.68 -14.12
C PRO A 94 2.55 -14.72 -15.23
N CYS A 95 2.96 -14.31 -16.43
CA CYS A 95 3.13 -15.23 -17.55
C CYS A 95 4.38 -16.12 -17.32
N ALA A 96 4.21 -17.44 -17.39
CA ALA A 96 5.27 -18.40 -17.09
C ALA A 96 6.51 -18.29 -18.01
N ASN A 97 6.33 -17.79 -19.23
CA ASN A 97 7.38 -17.66 -20.25
C ASN A 97 7.68 -16.20 -20.63
N GLY A 98 7.16 -15.24 -19.86
CA GLY A 98 7.20 -13.81 -20.17
C GLY A 98 8.38 -13.06 -19.56
N LYS A 99 8.55 -11.79 -19.97
CA LYS A 99 9.41 -10.84 -19.23
C LYS A 99 8.86 -10.68 -17.80
N PRO A 100 9.68 -10.29 -16.80
CA PRO A 100 9.30 -10.19 -15.39
C PRO A 100 8.18 -9.17 -15.03
N THR A 101 7.38 -8.73 -16.00
CA THR A 101 6.30 -7.73 -15.85
C THR A 101 5.08 -8.01 -16.74
N THR A 102 5.03 -9.16 -17.42
CA THR A 102 3.91 -9.53 -18.29
C THR A 102 2.94 -10.46 -17.57
N TYR A 103 1.66 -10.11 -17.61
CA TYR A 103 0.58 -10.82 -16.94
C TYR A 103 -0.42 -11.38 -17.96
N GLU A 104 -1.02 -12.50 -17.61
CA GLU A 104 -2.09 -13.17 -18.37
C GLU A 104 -3.31 -13.39 -17.48
N VAL A 105 -4.46 -13.66 -18.10
CA VAL A 105 -5.69 -13.98 -17.37
C VAL A 105 -5.53 -15.34 -16.69
N ASP A 106 -5.85 -15.40 -15.39
CA ASP A 106 -5.90 -16.64 -14.63
C ASP A 106 -7.31 -17.23 -14.65
N PRO A 107 -7.53 -18.43 -15.23
CA PRO A 107 -8.83 -19.09 -15.26
C PRO A 107 -9.42 -19.40 -13.87
N HIS A 108 -8.60 -19.45 -12.82
CA HIS A 108 -9.04 -19.72 -11.45
C HIS A 108 -9.25 -18.44 -10.62
N GLY A 109 -8.89 -17.29 -11.17
CA GLY A 109 -9.01 -16.01 -10.50
C GLY A 109 -10.34 -15.32 -10.75
N CYS A 110 -10.40 -14.03 -10.41
CA CYS A 110 -11.58 -13.20 -10.65
C CYS A 110 -11.96 -13.18 -12.15
N PRO A 111 -13.17 -13.61 -12.54
CA PRO A 111 -13.59 -13.64 -13.94
C PRO A 111 -14.05 -12.27 -14.45
N PHE A 112 -14.16 -11.27 -13.57
CA PHE A 112 -14.73 -9.98 -13.94
C PHE A 112 -13.75 -9.12 -14.72
N THR A 113 -14.28 -8.59 -15.82
CA THR A 113 -13.72 -7.46 -16.53
C THR A 113 -14.42 -6.19 -16.06
N ILE A 114 -13.63 -5.18 -15.69
CA ILE A 114 -14.12 -3.91 -15.11
C ILE A 114 -13.51 -2.73 -15.85
N LYS A 115 -14.13 -1.56 -15.75
CA LYS A 115 -13.52 -0.32 -16.21
C LYS A 115 -12.27 0.00 -15.39
N LEU A 116 -11.22 0.49 -16.02
CA LEU A 116 -9.98 0.87 -15.33
C LEU A 116 -10.23 1.93 -14.25
N SER A 117 -11.17 2.86 -14.48
CA SER A 117 -11.60 3.85 -13.48
C SER A 117 -12.22 3.22 -12.23
N ALA A 118 -12.92 2.10 -12.38
CA ALA A 118 -13.59 1.37 -11.29
C ALA A 118 -12.69 0.32 -10.61
N ARG A 119 -11.40 0.25 -10.99
CA ARG A 119 -10.45 -0.76 -10.49
C ARG A 119 -10.42 -0.83 -8.97
N LYS A 120 -10.20 0.32 -8.31
CA LYS A 120 -10.03 0.38 -6.85
C LYS A 120 -11.28 -0.08 -6.11
N ASP A 121 -12.46 0.34 -6.58
CA ASP A 121 -13.73 0.01 -5.95
C ASP A 121 -14.02 -1.50 -6.03
N HIS A 122 -13.83 -2.09 -7.20
CA HIS A 122 -13.94 -3.53 -7.37
C HIS A 122 -12.90 -4.27 -6.53
N GLU A 123 -11.62 -3.89 -6.58
CA GLU A 123 -10.56 -4.60 -5.85
C GLU A 123 -10.75 -4.58 -4.33
N SER A 124 -11.33 -3.51 -3.77
CA SER A 124 -11.63 -3.44 -2.34
C SER A 124 -12.67 -4.49 -1.90
N SER A 125 -13.62 -4.79 -2.78
CA SER A 125 -14.78 -5.62 -2.52
C SER A 125 -14.76 -6.98 -3.22
N CYS A 126 -13.76 -7.25 -4.07
CA CYS A 126 -13.64 -8.44 -4.88
C CYS A 126 -13.65 -9.74 -4.04
N ASP A 127 -14.45 -10.69 -4.47
CA ASP A 127 -14.64 -11.97 -3.80
C ASP A 127 -13.43 -12.91 -3.92
N TYR A 128 -12.61 -12.70 -4.95
CA TYR A 128 -11.34 -13.39 -5.18
C TYR A 128 -10.16 -12.69 -4.51
N ARG A 129 -10.40 -11.60 -3.78
CA ARG A 129 -9.34 -10.94 -3.02
C ARG A 129 -8.83 -11.89 -1.93
N PRO A 130 -7.50 -12.09 -1.82
CA PRO A 130 -6.92 -12.80 -0.71
C PRO A 130 -7.19 -12.09 0.62
N VAL A 131 -7.65 -12.85 1.62
CA VAL A 131 -7.91 -12.43 2.99
C VAL A 131 -7.25 -13.41 3.95
N ARG A 132 -6.95 -12.94 5.16
CA ARG A 132 -6.49 -13.79 6.26
C ARG A 132 -7.66 -14.07 7.19
N CYS A 133 -7.64 -15.23 7.83
CA CYS A 133 -8.60 -15.54 8.88
C CYS A 133 -8.43 -14.56 10.06
N PRO A 134 -9.51 -13.90 10.53
CA PRO A 134 -9.46 -13.00 11.67
C PRO A 134 -9.18 -13.73 12.99
N ASN A 135 -9.57 -15.00 13.09
CA ASN A 135 -9.41 -15.79 14.31
C ASN A 135 -7.97 -16.28 14.51
N ASN A 136 -7.22 -16.46 13.41
CA ASN A 136 -5.81 -16.83 13.46
C ASN A 136 -5.09 -16.55 12.14
N PRO A 137 -4.07 -15.67 12.15
CA PRO A 137 -3.30 -15.35 10.94
C PRO A 137 -2.44 -16.52 10.44
N SER A 138 -2.32 -17.61 11.21
CA SER A 138 -1.64 -18.85 10.81
C SER A 138 -2.49 -19.73 9.88
N CYS A 139 -3.78 -19.44 9.67
CA CYS A 139 -4.56 -20.12 8.64
C CYS A 139 -3.95 -19.84 7.25
N PRO A 140 -4.06 -20.79 6.31
CA PRO A 140 -3.72 -20.54 4.91
C PRO A 140 -4.44 -19.29 4.36
N PRO A 141 -3.86 -18.58 3.38
CA PRO A 141 -4.57 -17.50 2.69
C PRO A 141 -5.89 -18.01 2.09
N LEU A 142 -6.95 -17.22 2.26
CA LEU A 142 -8.30 -17.56 1.80
C LEU A 142 -8.76 -16.54 0.78
N LEU A 143 -9.71 -16.92 -0.07
CA LEU A 143 -10.46 -15.96 -0.86
C LEU A 143 -11.58 -15.37 -0.01
N LYS A 144 -11.92 -14.09 -0.23
CA LYS A 144 -12.99 -13.40 0.50
C LYS A 144 -14.32 -14.18 0.44
N MET A 145 -14.68 -14.76 -0.72
CA MET A 145 -15.90 -15.59 -0.83
C MET A 145 -15.91 -16.81 0.10
N ASN A 146 -14.74 -17.38 0.39
CA ASN A 146 -14.62 -18.61 1.18
C ASN A 146 -14.48 -18.30 2.68
N LEU A 147 -14.39 -17.03 3.06
CA LEU A 147 -14.14 -16.63 4.45
C LEU A 147 -15.30 -17.04 5.36
N GLU A 148 -16.55 -16.84 4.96
CA GLU A 148 -17.69 -17.18 5.81
C GLU A 148 -17.78 -18.69 6.08
N ALA A 149 -17.60 -19.49 5.04
CA ALA A 149 -17.54 -20.95 5.17
C ALA A 149 -16.36 -21.38 6.06
N HIS A 150 -15.18 -20.80 5.84
CA HIS A 150 -14.01 -21.05 6.67
C HIS A 150 -14.27 -20.73 8.15
N LEU A 151 -14.93 -19.61 8.47
CA LEU A 151 -15.17 -19.23 9.86
C LEU A 151 -16.04 -20.23 10.62
N LYS A 152 -16.97 -20.91 9.94
CA LYS A 152 -17.82 -21.95 10.52
C LYS A 152 -17.05 -23.25 10.80
N GLU A 153 -16.02 -23.54 10.00
CA GLU A 153 -15.24 -24.78 10.05
C GLU A 153 -13.80 -24.58 10.55
N CYS A 154 -13.46 -23.37 11.01
CA CYS A 154 -12.10 -23.03 11.38
C CYS A 154 -11.67 -23.79 12.64
N GLU A 155 -10.70 -24.69 12.51
CA GLU A 155 -10.13 -25.45 13.64
C GLU A 155 -8.96 -24.72 14.33
N HIS A 156 -8.66 -23.50 13.91
CA HIS A 156 -7.46 -22.78 14.31
C HIS A 156 -7.75 -21.54 15.16
N ILE A 157 -8.93 -21.41 15.74
CA ILE A 157 -9.35 -20.25 16.53
C ILE A 157 -8.41 -20.10 17.74
N LYS A 158 -7.65 -19.01 17.78
CA LYS A 158 -6.79 -18.66 18.93
C LYS A 158 -7.62 -17.90 19.96
N CYS A 159 -7.41 -18.23 21.22
CA CYS A 159 -7.97 -17.43 22.31
C CYS A 159 -7.46 -15.98 22.21
N PRO A 160 -8.33 -14.94 22.31
CA PRO A 160 -7.90 -13.54 22.30
C PRO A 160 -6.83 -13.21 23.34
N HIS A 161 -6.80 -13.98 24.44
CA HIS A 161 -5.82 -13.88 25.51
C HIS A 161 -4.48 -14.54 25.19
N SER A 162 -4.25 -14.99 23.95
CA SER A 162 -2.97 -15.59 23.54
C SER A 162 -1.81 -14.60 23.69
N LYS A 163 -2.08 -13.29 23.54
CA LYS A 163 -1.10 -12.21 23.82
C LYS A 163 -0.59 -12.21 25.26
N TYR A 164 -1.38 -12.73 26.21
CA TYR A 164 -1.01 -12.86 27.63
C TYR A 164 -0.52 -14.27 27.98
N GLY A 165 -0.40 -15.16 26.99
CA GLY A 165 0.12 -16.52 27.17
C GLY A 165 -0.95 -17.60 27.25
N CYS A 166 -2.19 -17.35 26.83
CA CYS A 166 -3.12 -18.45 26.57
C CYS A 166 -2.68 -19.24 25.32
N THR A 167 -2.48 -20.55 25.44
CA THR A 167 -2.03 -21.41 24.33
C THR A 167 -3.17 -22.13 23.63
N PHE A 168 -4.43 -21.81 23.94
CA PHE A 168 -5.58 -22.48 23.35
C PHE A 168 -5.70 -22.19 21.85
N ILE A 169 -5.93 -23.27 21.10
CA ILE A 169 -6.25 -23.28 19.67
C ILE A 169 -7.31 -24.37 19.47
N GLY A 170 -8.41 -24.06 18.79
CA GLY A 170 -9.46 -25.04 18.52
C GLY A 170 -10.51 -24.56 17.52
N ASN A 171 -11.61 -25.30 17.42
CA ASN A 171 -12.79 -24.95 16.63
C ASN A 171 -13.79 -24.10 17.43
N GLN A 172 -14.91 -23.70 16.81
CA GLN A 172 -15.92 -22.85 17.44
C GLN A 172 -16.46 -23.45 18.76
N ASP A 173 -16.84 -24.74 18.77
CA ASP A 173 -17.41 -25.39 19.95
C ASP A 173 -16.40 -25.52 21.11
N THR A 174 -15.17 -25.92 20.79
CA THR A 174 -14.08 -26.02 21.79
C THR A 174 -13.63 -24.65 22.28
N TYR A 175 -13.77 -23.61 21.44
CA TYR A 175 -13.45 -22.23 21.82
C TYR A 175 -14.47 -21.68 22.83
N GLU A 176 -15.76 -21.86 22.59
CA GLU A 176 -16.81 -21.42 23.51
C GLU A 176 -16.67 -22.08 24.88
N THR A 177 -16.47 -23.40 24.90
CA THR A 177 -16.21 -24.15 26.15
C THR A 177 -14.90 -23.73 26.83
N HIS A 178 -13.85 -23.42 26.06
CA HIS A 178 -12.61 -22.90 26.62
C HIS A 178 -12.80 -21.57 27.35
N LEU A 179 -13.58 -20.63 26.80
CA LEU A 179 -13.78 -19.30 27.41
C LEU A 179 -14.33 -19.40 28.84
N GLU A 180 -15.23 -20.34 29.10
CA GLU A 180 -15.80 -20.56 30.44
C GLU A 180 -14.74 -20.93 31.49
N THR A 181 -13.67 -21.61 31.06
CA THR A 181 -12.57 -22.08 31.92
C THR A 181 -11.29 -21.26 31.78
N CYS A 182 -11.27 -20.27 30.90
CA CYS A 182 -10.07 -19.53 30.57
C CYS A 182 -9.66 -18.63 31.74
N LYS A 183 -8.47 -18.89 32.29
CA LYS A 183 -7.89 -18.12 33.41
C LYS A 183 -7.76 -16.61 33.16
N PHE A 184 -7.69 -16.20 31.90
CA PHE A 184 -7.55 -14.80 31.51
C PHE A 184 -8.90 -14.13 31.22
N GLU A 185 -9.95 -14.90 30.93
CA GLU A 185 -11.27 -14.35 30.56
C GLU A 185 -11.91 -13.60 31.73
N GLY A 186 -11.82 -14.15 32.95
CA GLY A 186 -12.27 -13.46 34.16
C GLY A 186 -11.50 -12.17 34.48
N LEU A 187 -10.31 -11.98 33.89
CA LEU A 187 -9.46 -10.81 34.08
C LEU A 187 -9.50 -9.84 32.88
N LYS A 188 -10.34 -10.09 31.87
CA LYS A 188 -10.30 -9.37 30.59
C LYS A 188 -10.38 -7.86 30.72
N GLU A 189 -11.24 -7.35 31.61
CA GLU A 189 -11.41 -5.91 31.83
C GLU A 189 -10.15 -5.29 32.41
N PHE A 190 -9.51 -5.96 33.36
CA PHE A 190 -8.26 -5.49 33.96
C PHE A 190 -7.10 -5.53 32.96
N LEU A 191 -7.01 -6.61 32.18
CA LEU A 191 -6.01 -6.77 31.13
C LEU A 191 -6.17 -5.70 30.04
N GLN A 192 -7.42 -5.42 29.62
CA GLN A 192 -7.74 -4.40 28.64
C GLN A 192 -7.39 -3.00 29.17
N GLN A 193 -7.79 -2.64 30.39
CA GLN A 193 -7.42 -1.36 31.00
C GLN A 193 -5.90 -1.19 31.13
N THR A 194 -5.19 -2.28 31.43
CA THR A 194 -3.72 -2.25 31.53
C THR A 194 -3.08 -1.99 30.17
N ASP A 195 -3.58 -2.64 29.11
CA ASP A 195 -3.12 -2.42 27.73
C ASP A 195 -3.44 -0.99 27.26
N ASP A 196 -4.64 -0.49 27.54
CA ASP A 196 -5.06 0.87 27.15
C ASP A 196 -4.16 1.91 27.83
N ARG A 197 -3.91 1.76 29.14
CA ARG A 197 -3.00 2.64 29.88
C ARG A 197 -1.56 2.54 29.37
N PHE A 198 -1.10 1.34 29.02
CA PHE A 198 0.23 1.16 28.44
C PHE A 198 0.33 1.83 27.08
N HIS A 199 -0.69 1.71 26.24
CA HIS A 199 -0.75 2.36 24.94
C HIS A 199 -0.75 3.90 25.07
N GLU A 200 -1.59 4.46 25.95
CA GLU A 200 -1.59 5.89 26.24
C GLU A 200 -0.22 6.39 26.70
N MET A 201 0.43 5.64 27.61
CA MET A 201 1.77 5.95 28.08
C MET A 201 2.80 5.90 26.93
N GLN A 202 2.71 4.92 26.05
CA GLN A 202 3.60 4.77 24.91
C GLN A 202 3.41 5.93 23.90
N VAL A 203 2.18 6.31 23.62
CA VAL A 203 1.86 7.47 22.76
C VAL A 203 2.43 8.75 23.39
N ALA A 204 2.19 8.98 24.68
CA ALA A 204 2.72 10.15 25.39
C ALA A 204 4.26 10.19 25.36
N MET A 205 4.92 9.04 25.53
CA MET A 205 6.38 8.93 25.44
C MET A 205 6.88 9.33 24.05
N THR A 206 6.25 8.81 22.98
CA THR A 206 6.65 9.17 21.60
C THR A 206 6.44 10.65 21.28
N GLN A 207 5.38 11.26 21.79
CA GLN A 207 5.14 12.70 21.64
C GLN A 207 6.21 13.51 22.37
N LYS A 208 6.57 13.13 23.60
CA LYS A 208 7.64 13.78 24.37
C LYS A 208 8.99 13.65 23.67
N ASP A 209 9.30 12.49 23.08
CA ASP A 209 10.51 12.30 22.28
C ASP A 209 10.56 13.22 21.05
N GLN A 210 9.43 13.39 20.36
CA GLN A 210 9.31 14.34 19.24
C GLN A 210 9.50 15.79 19.70
N GLU A 211 8.91 16.20 20.83
CA GLU A 211 9.09 17.53 21.41
C GLU A 211 10.57 17.78 21.77
N ILE A 212 11.24 16.81 22.40
CA ILE A 212 12.66 16.91 22.75
C ILE A 212 13.52 17.03 21.49
N ALA A 213 13.24 16.25 20.44
CA ALA A 213 13.94 16.33 19.17
C ALA A 213 13.78 17.71 18.52
N PHE A 214 12.56 18.25 18.54
CA PHE A 214 12.26 19.59 18.04
C PHE A 214 13.01 20.69 18.80
N LEU A 215 12.97 20.64 20.14
CA LEU A 215 13.68 21.60 20.99
C LEU A 215 15.20 21.55 20.79
N ARG A 216 15.78 20.35 20.66
CA ARG A 216 17.20 20.17 20.33
C ARG A 216 17.55 20.80 18.98
N SER A 217 16.70 20.63 17.96
CA SER A 217 16.89 21.27 16.65
C SER A 217 16.84 22.80 16.75
N MET A 218 15.88 23.35 17.52
CA MET A 218 15.77 24.78 17.74
C MET A 218 17.01 25.35 18.47
N LEU A 219 17.49 24.67 19.51
CA LEU A 219 18.69 25.07 20.23
C LEU A 219 19.92 25.09 19.31
N GLY A 220 20.07 24.09 18.43
CA GLY A 220 21.12 24.08 17.41
C GLY A 220 21.07 25.31 16.50
N LYS A 221 19.89 25.65 15.96
CA LYS A 221 19.70 26.84 15.11
C LYS A 221 19.99 28.15 15.84
N LEU A 222 19.65 28.24 17.13
CA LEU A 222 19.95 29.43 17.93
C LEU A 222 21.45 29.55 18.19
N SER A 223 22.13 28.44 18.48
CA SER A 223 23.60 28.40 18.62
C SER A 223 24.28 28.91 17.36
N GLU A 224 23.88 28.41 16.18
CA GLU A 224 24.44 28.86 14.89
C GLU A 224 24.24 30.37 14.64
N LYS A 225 23.08 30.91 15.05
CA LYS A 225 22.81 32.35 14.93
C LYS A 225 23.68 33.19 15.88
N ILE A 226 23.93 32.71 17.09
CA ILE A 226 24.84 33.37 18.04
C ILE A 226 26.25 33.40 17.44
N ASP A 227 26.76 32.27 16.96
CA ASP A 227 28.08 32.17 16.34
C ASP A 227 28.22 33.13 15.13
N GLN A 228 27.15 33.28 14.34
CA GLN A 228 27.11 34.23 13.22
C GLN A 228 27.15 35.69 13.69
N LEU A 229 26.41 36.04 14.75
CA LEU A 229 26.42 37.38 15.31
C LEU A 229 27.77 37.73 15.92
N GLU A 230 28.41 36.80 16.63
CA GLU A 230 29.76 36.97 17.19
C GLU A 230 30.78 37.24 16.07
N LYS A 231 30.81 36.42 15.01
CA LYS A 231 31.67 36.65 13.84
C LYS A 231 31.43 38.02 13.19
N ASN A 232 30.17 38.44 13.08
CA ASN A 232 29.82 39.74 12.51
C ASN A 232 30.26 40.93 13.38
N LEU A 233 30.33 40.74 14.70
CA LEU A 233 30.84 41.75 15.63
C LEU A 233 32.37 41.84 15.53
N GLU A 234 33.07 40.70 15.48
CA GLU A 234 34.52 40.65 15.29
C GLU A 234 34.98 41.34 14.00
N LEU A 235 34.18 41.25 12.92
CA LEU A 235 34.46 41.91 11.64
C LEU A 235 34.21 43.44 11.63
N LYS A 236 33.58 43.99 12.66
CA LYS A 236 33.24 45.42 12.76
C LYS A 236 34.20 46.25 13.63
N PHE A 237 35.20 45.61 14.23
CA PHE A 237 36.30 46.23 14.95
C PHE A 237 37.62 46.02 14.19
#